data_AF-A0A956WWU1-F1
#
_entry.id   AF-A0A956WWU1-F1
#
_cell.length_a   1.000
_cell.length_b   1.000
_cell.length_c   1.000
_cell.angle_alpha   90.00
_cell.angle_beta   90.00
_cell.angle_gamma   90.00
#
_symmetry.space_group_name_H-M   'P 1'
#
loop_
_entity.id
_entity.type
_entity.pdbx_description
1 polymer ?
#
loop_
_entity_poly.entity_id
_entity_poly.type
_entity_poly.pdbx_seq_one_letter_code
_entity_poly.pdbx_strand_id
1 'polypeptide(L)'
;LALRRLVRADLPAPDLSDAEFNDEVERNYRWNFAFNLLDVASFWIGASFISSSTIVPLYVSKLTPSALAIGLVAIIANSGWFLPQLFTANSVQSLARKKPVVVNLGLFTERLPLWLLPISALLATQSPTLALVLFFIGYAGHGLGAGVIATAWQDMIARCFPVDRRGRFFGISTFVGSSVGIAAATFSAWLLA
;
A
#
# COMPACT_ATOMS: atom_id res chain seq x y z
N LEU A 1 -10.09 -4.46 22.93
CA LEU A 1 -8.84 -4.10 23.63
C LEU A 1 -7.58 -4.25 22.76
N ALA A 2 -7.41 -5.40 22.07
CA ALA A 2 -6.21 -5.68 21.26
C ALA A 2 -5.97 -4.67 20.11
N LEU A 3 -7.00 -4.33 19.33
CA LEU A 3 -6.86 -3.36 18.23
C LEU A 3 -6.44 -1.97 18.71
N ARG A 4 -6.98 -1.49 19.83
CA ARG A 4 -6.59 -0.20 20.44
C ARG A 4 -5.11 -0.18 20.82
N ARG A 5 -4.60 -1.26 21.41
CA ARG A 5 -3.17 -1.42 21.73
C ARG A 5 -2.31 -1.54 20.48
N LEU A 6 -2.79 -2.27 19.46
CA LEU A 6 -2.10 -2.43 18.18
C LEU A 6 -1.82 -1.07 17.53
N VAL A 7 -2.82 -0.19 17.50
CA VAL A 7 -2.67 1.16 16.92
C VAL A 7 -2.20 2.20 17.94
N ARG A 8 -1.88 1.79 19.18
CA ARG A 8 -1.47 2.66 20.29
C ARG A 8 -2.41 3.85 20.51
N ALA A 9 -3.72 3.60 20.40
CA ALA A 9 -4.76 4.62 20.59
C ALA A 9 -4.83 5.15 22.03
N ASP A 10 -4.23 4.43 22.97
CA ASP A 10 -4.13 4.76 24.40
C ASP A 10 -2.99 5.73 24.72
N LEU A 11 -2.01 5.91 23.82
CA LEU A 11 -0.88 6.79 24.06
C LEU A 11 -1.12 8.19 23.48
N PRO A 12 -1.11 9.25 24.31
CA PRO A 12 -1.26 10.61 23.81
C PRO A 12 -0.10 11.02 22.89
N ALA A 13 -0.33 12.02 22.05
CA ALA A 13 0.74 12.69 21.33
C ALA A 13 1.58 13.52 22.32
N PRO A 14 2.89 13.70 22.07
CA PRO A 14 3.68 14.66 22.82
C PRO A 14 3.05 16.05 22.74
N ASP A 15 3.00 16.75 23.87
CA ASP A 15 2.55 18.14 23.93
C ASP A 15 3.72 19.03 23.52
N LEU A 16 3.79 19.39 22.25
CA LEU A 16 4.84 20.22 21.66
C LEU A 16 4.22 21.52 21.17
N SER A 17 4.90 22.64 21.40
CA SER A 17 4.58 23.88 20.72
C SER A 17 4.82 23.75 19.21
N ASP A 18 4.19 24.62 18.41
CA ASP A 18 4.36 24.61 16.95
C ASP A 18 5.83 24.78 16.54
N ALA A 19 6.60 25.57 17.31
CA ALA A 19 8.03 25.75 17.07
C ALA A 19 8.82 24.46 17.30
N GLU A 20 8.61 23.80 18.45
CA GLU A 20 9.27 22.53 18.77
C GLU A 20 8.89 21.41 17.77
N PHE A 21 7.63 21.39 17.33
CA PHE A 21 7.17 20.45 16.32
C PHE A 21 7.90 20.66 14.99
N ASN A 22 8.00 21.91 14.53
CA ASN A 22 8.70 22.22 13.28
C ASN A 22 10.20 21.90 13.37
N ASP A 23 10.84 22.20 14.50
CA ASP A 23 12.24 21.85 14.74
C ASP A 23 12.46 20.32 14.70
N GLU A 24 11.53 19.54 15.28
CA GLU A 24 11.55 18.08 15.20
C GLU A 24 11.41 17.57 13.76
N VAL A 25 10.52 18.19 12.98
CA VAL A 25 10.31 17.86 11.55
C VAL A 25 11.58 18.13 10.75
N GLU A 26 12.21 19.29 10.92
CA GLU A 26 13.45 19.64 10.23
C GLU A 26 14.62 18.73 10.64
N ARG A 27 14.78 18.49 11.94
CA ARG A 27 15.83 17.60 12.47
C ARG A 27 15.73 16.19 11.89
N ASN A 28 14.51 15.67 11.76
CA ASN A 28 14.28 14.32 11.24
C ASN A 28 14.03 14.27 9.73
N TYR A 29 14.07 15.40 9.02
CA TYR A 29 13.66 15.47 7.60
C TYR A 29 14.39 14.45 6.74
N ARG A 30 15.73 14.36 6.88
CA ARG A 30 16.55 13.45 6.07
C ARG A 30 16.21 11.98 6.31
N TRP A 31 15.99 11.62 7.58
CA TRP A 31 15.60 10.26 7.97
C TRP A 31 14.21 9.93 7.44
N ASN A 32 13.23 10.80 7.68
CA ASN A 32 11.87 10.62 7.20
C ASN A 32 11.83 10.54 5.67
N PHE A 33 12.59 11.41 4.99
CA PHE A 33 12.70 11.39 3.54
C PHE A 33 13.25 10.05 3.03
N ALA A 34 14.37 9.58 3.57
CA ALA A 34 14.99 8.34 3.12
C ALA A 34 14.06 7.13 3.29
N PHE A 35 13.45 6.95 4.47
CA PHE A 35 12.58 5.79 4.73
C PHE A 35 11.26 5.84 3.97
N ASN A 36 10.62 7.01 3.87
CA ASN A 36 9.38 7.12 3.10
C ASN A 36 9.64 7.06 1.59
N LEU A 37 10.81 7.52 1.12
CA LEU A 37 11.24 7.32 -0.26
C LEU A 37 11.36 5.83 -0.57
N LEU A 38 12.04 5.06 0.30
CA LEU A 38 12.19 3.63 0.13
C LEU A 38 10.84 2.90 0.16
N ASP A 39 9.94 3.28 1.07
CA ASP A 39 8.59 2.71 1.16
C ASP A 39 7.78 2.98 -0.12
N VAL A 40 7.70 4.24 -0.56
CA VAL A 40 6.97 4.62 -1.78
C VAL A 40 7.60 3.99 -3.03
N ALA A 41 8.92 3.98 -3.13
CA ALA A 41 9.61 3.34 -4.25
C ALA A 41 9.32 1.83 -4.28
N SER A 42 9.42 1.15 -3.13
CA SER A 42 9.12 -0.29 -3.02
C SER A 42 7.67 -0.60 -3.36
N PHE A 43 6.73 0.27 -2.95
CA PHE A 43 5.33 0.16 -3.30
C PHE A 43 5.13 0.22 -4.83
N TRP A 44 5.71 1.21 -5.51
CA TRP A 44 5.58 1.35 -6.96
C TRP A 44 6.24 0.20 -7.73
N ILE A 45 7.39 -0.28 -7.25
CA ILE A 45 8.04 -1.47 -7.81
C ILE A 45 7.10 -2.67 -7.66
N GLY A 46 6.58 -2.94 -6.46
CA GLY A 46 5.63 -4.02 -6.23
C GLY A 46 4.37 -3.90 -7.10
N ALA A 47 3.80 -2.69 -7.17
CA ALA A 47 2.62 -2.39 -8.00
C ALA A 47 2.86 -2.68 -9.49
N SER A 48 4.10 -2.55 -9.99
CA SER A 48 4.43 -2.89 -11.37
C SER A 48 4.30 -4.40 -11.64
N PHE A 49 4.67 -5.27 -10.69
CA PHE A 49 4.53 -6.73 -10.80
C PHE A 49 3.07 -7.21 -10.68
N ILE A 50 2.21 -6.41 -10.05
CA ILE A 50 0.79 -6.71 -9.88
C ILE A 50 -0.08 -5.71 -10.66
N SER A 51 0.41 -5.27 -11.81
CA SER A 51 -0.27 -4.28 -12.65
C SER A 51 -1.72 -4.69 -12.92
N SER A 52 -2.64 -3.84 -12.49
CA SER A 52 -4.09 -4.04 -12.64
C SER A 52 -4.56 -3.90 -14.09
N SER A 53 -3.76 -3.31 -14.96
CA SER A 53 -4.08 -3.10 -16.38
C SER A 53 -3.55 -4.20 -17.30
N THR A 54 -2.53 -4.95 -16.88
CA THR A 54 -1.82 -5.90 -17.76
C THR A 54 -1.64 -7.27 -17.12
N ILE A 55 -0.80 -7.36 -16.09
CA ILE A 55 -0.36 -8.64 -15.49
C ILE A 55 -1.53 -9.36 -14.82
N VAL A 56 -2.27 -8.66 -13.96
CA VAL A 56 -3.32 -9.30 -13.15
C VAL A 56 -4.49 -9.80 -14.03
N PRO A 57 -5.05 -9.00 -14.96
CA PRO A 57 -6.08 -9.51 -15.87
C PRO A 57 -5.60 -10.70 -16.71
N LEU A 58 -4.35 -10.66 -17.20
CA LEU A 58 -3.77 -11.77 -17.95
C LEU A 58 -3.67 -13.04 -17.09
N TYR A 59 -3.14 -12.92 -15.87
CA TYR A 59 -3.05 -14.03 -14.92
C TYR A 59 -4.42 -14.68 -14.68
N VAL A 60 -5.44 -13.89 -14.38
CA VAL A 60 -6.81 -14.39 -14.16
C VAL A 60 -7.38 -15.05 -15.41
N SER A 61 -7.19 -14.46 -16.60
CA SER A 61 -7.67 -15.05 -17.86
C SER A 61 -7.03 -16.39 -18.22
N LYS A 62 -5.81 -16.67 -17.72
CA LYS A 62 -5.16 -17.98 -17.86
C LYS A 62 -5.74 -19.03 -16.91
N LEU A 63 -6.38 -18.61 -15.82
CA LEU A 63 -6.99 -19.50 -14.83
C LEU A 63 -8.48 -19.73 -15.07
N THR A 64 -9.19 -18.78 -15.68
CA THR A 64 -10.63 -18.88 -15.91
C THR A 64 -11.10 -18.09 -17.14
N PRO A 65 -12.09 -18.61 -17.91
CA PRO A 65 -12.76 -17.87 -18.97
C PRO A 65 -13.83 -16.88 -18.45
N SER A 66 -14.07 -16.80 -17.14
CA SER A 66 -15.13 -15.97 -16.56
C SER A 66 -14.86 -14.47 -16.74
N ALA A 67 -15.66 -13.81 -17.57
CA ALA A 67 -15.63 -12.35 -17.73
C ALA A 67 -15.90 -11.61 -16.41
N LEU A 68 -16.73 -12.18 -15.53
CA LEU A 68 -17.00 -11.60 -14.21
C LEU A 68 -15.74 -11.59 -13.33
N ALA A 69 -14.97 -12.69 -13.34
CA ALA A 69 -13.71 -12.75 -12.58
C ALA A 69 -12.70 -11.72 -13.09
N ILE A 70 -12.57 -11.58 -14.41
CA ILE A 70 -11.70 -10.56 -15.00
C ILE A 70 -12.19 -9.15 -14.64
N GLY A 71 -13.50 -8.89 -14.68
CA GLY A 71 -14.08 -7.61 -14.27
C GLY A 71 -13.86 -7.27 -12.79
N LEU A 72 -13.90 -8.28 -11.91
CA LEU A 72 -13.64 -8.11 -10.47
C LEU A 72 -12.24 -7.57 -10.18
N VAL A 73 -11.24 -7.88 -11.01
CA VAL A 73 -9.89 -7.30 -10.90
C VAL A 73 -9.95 -5.78 -10.97
N ALA A 74 -10.65 -5.24 -11.96
CA ALA A 74 -10.75 -3.79 -12.15
C ALA A 74 -11.54 -3.14 -11.00
N ILE A 75 -12.60 -3.79 -10.52
CA ILE A 75 -13.37 -3.31 -9.36
C ILE A 75 -12.47 -3.23 -8.14
N ILE A 76 -11.73 -4.29 -7.81
CA ILE A 76 -10.83 -4.31 -6.65
C ILE A 76 -9.74 -3.24 -6.79
N ALA A 77 -9.12 -3.13 -7.97
CA ALA A 77 -8.05 -2.16 -8.21
C ALA A 77 -8.51 -0.71 -8.01
N ASN A 78 -9.70 -0.36 -8.51
CA ASN A 78 -10.20 1.01 -8.46
C ASN A 78 -10.90 1.33 -7.15
N SER A 79 -11.58 0.38 -6.52
CA SER A 79 -12.34 0.63 -5.29
C SER A 79 -11.55 0.34 -4.01
N GLY A 80 -10.54 -0.54 -4.07
CA GLY A 80 -9.82 -1.03 -2.89
C GLY A 80 -9.21 0.10 -2.06
N TRP A 81 -8.60 1.08 -2.73
CA TRP A 81 -8.02 2.24 -2.05
C TRP A 81 -9.06 3.23 -1.52
N PHE A 82 -10.09 3.57 -2.32
CA PHE A 82 -11.01 4.67 -2.01
C PHE A 82 -12.21 4.26 -1.14
N LEU A 83 -12.69 3.03 -1.24
CA LEU A 83 -13.90 2.60 -0.54
C LEU A 83 -13.70 2.52 0.98
N PRO A 84 -12.65 1.87 1.50
CA PRO A 84 -12.50 1.71 2.95
C PRO A 84 -12.22 3.02 3.67
N GLN A 85 -11.51 3.96 3.03
CA GLN A 85 -11.19 5.26 3.63
C GLN A 85 -12.43 6.09 3.99
N LEU A 86 -13.57 5.90 3.28
CA LEU A 86 -14.84 6.55 3.63
C LEU A 86 -15.32 6.17 5.03
N PHE A 87 -15.01 4.95 5.46
CA PHE A 87 -15.40 4.43 6.77
C PHE A 87 -14.31 4.67 7.83
N THR A 88 -13.04 4.74 7.43
CA THR A 88 -11.93 4.90 8.40
C THR A 88 -11.54 6.34 8.68
N ALA A 89 -11.89 7.32 7.83
CA ALA A 89 -11.49 8.72 7.97
C ALA A 89 -11.80 9.32 9.36
N ASN A 90 -13.06 9.24 9.81
CA ASN A 90 -13.48 9.78 11.11
C ASN A 90 -12.74 9.12 12.28
N SER A 91 -12.63 7.79 12.24
CA SER A 91 -11.94 7.02 13.27
C SER A 91 -10.47 7.40 13.34
N VAL A 92 -9.80 7.47 12.18
CA VAL A 92 -8.39 7.81 12.09
C VAL A 92 -8.15 9.24 12.54
N GLN A 93 -8.99 10.21 12.17
CA GLN A 93 -8.81 11.62 12.53
C GLN A 93 -8.67 11.80 14.06
N SER A 94 -9.47 11.07 14.84
CA SER A 94 -9.46 11.12 16.31
C SER A 94 -8.19 10.55 16.97
N LEU A 95 -7.37 9.77 16.24
CA LEU A 95 -6.18 9.12 16.82
C LEU A 95 -5.04 10.13 17.01
N ALA A 96 -4.46 10.16 18.21
CA ALA A 96 -3.30 11.02 18.48
C ALA A 96 -2.05 10.61 17.66
N ARG A 97 -1.92 9.34 17.28
CA ARG A 97 -0.76 8.79 16.58
C ARG A 97 -1.17 8.04 15.32
N LYS A 98 -0.59 8.41 14.17
CA LYS A 98 -0.91 7.78 12.87
C LYS A 98 0.04 6.67 12.47
N LYS A 99 1.34 6.80 12.78
CA LYS A 99 2.38 5.81 12.45
C LYS A 99 2.03 4.38 12.87
N PRO A 100 1.49 4.10 14.08
CA PRO A 100 1.14 2.73 14.46
C PRO A 100 0.00 2.13 13.63
N VAL A 101 -0.92 2.96 13.11
CA VAL A 101 -1.95 2.50 12.18
C VAL A 101 -1.28 2.05 10.88
N VAL A 102 -0.43 2.90 10.31
CA VAL A 102 0.27 2.60 9.05
C VAL A 102 1.14 1.34 9.17
N VAL A 103 1.95 1.25 10.22
CA VAL A 103 2.90 0.15 10.39
C VAL A 103 2.21 -1.12 10.88
N ASN A 104 1.48 -1.06 11.99
CA ASN A 104 0.98 -2.27 12.64
C ASN A 104 -0.28 -2.78 11.95
N LEU A 105 -1.29 -1.92 11.74
CA LEU A 105 -2.49 -2.35 11.05
C LEU A 105 -2.18 -2.65 9.58
N GLY A 106 -1.40 -1.80 8.91
CA GLY A 106 -0.99 -2.00 7.52
C GLY A 106 -0.20 -3.29 7.28
N LEU A 107 0.61 -3.74 8.24
CA LEU A 107 1.25 -5.06 8.15
C LEU A 107 0.21 -6.17 7.95
N PHE A 108 -0.85 -6.20 8.76
CA PHE A 108 -1.86 -7.25 8.69
C PHE A 108 -2.86 -7.06 7.56
N THR A 109 -3.23 -5.82 7.24
CA THR A 109 -4.28 -5.55 6.27
C THR A 109 -3.75 -5.41 4.85
N GLU A 110 -2.57 -4.83 4.64
CA GLU A 110 -2.04 -4.55 3.30
C GLU A 110 -0.88 -5.48 2.92
N ARG A 111 0.08 -5.69 3.82
CA ARG A 111 1.36 -6.37 3.50
C ARG A 111 1.25 -7.90 3.57
N LEU A 112 0.62 -8.45 4.60
CA LEU A 112 0.44 -9.91 4.74
C LEU A 112 -0.41 -10.53 3.62
N PRO A 113 -1.56 -9.96 3.21
CA PRO A 113 -2.36 -10.53 2.13
C PRO A 113 -1.62 -10.59 0.78
N LEU A 114 -0.66 -9.68 0.56
CA LEU A 114 0.14 -9.65 -0.66
C LEU A 114 0.94 -10.95 -0.88
N TRP A 115 1.32 -11.66 0.18
CA TRP A 115 2.02 -12.94 0.08
C TRP A 115 1.19 -14.07 -0.50
N LEU A 116 -0.14 -13.93 -0.57
CA LEU A 116 -1.00 -14.91 -1.22
C LEU A 116 -0.85 -14.91 -2.75
N LEU A 117 -0.34 -13.82 -3.34
CA LEU A 117 -0.16 -13.70 -4.80
C LEU A 117 0.94 -14.65 -5.33
N PRO A 118 2.18 -14.66 -4.79
CA PRO A 118 3.18 -15.64 -5.23
C PRO A 118 2.75 -17.09 -4.91
N ILE A 119 2.07 -17.33 -3.79
CA ILE A 119 1.54 -18.68 -3.46
C ILE A 119 0.50 -19.11 -4.50
N SER A 120 -0.40 -18.20 -4.89
CA SER A 120 -1.36 -18.43 -5.97
C SER A 120 -0.65 -18.81 -7.27
N ALA A 121 0.39 -18.06 -7.67
CA ALA A 121 1.14 -18.34 -8.89
C ALA A 121 1.81 -19.73 -8.88
N LEU A 122 2.37 -20.16 -7.74
CA LEU A 122 2.99 -21.50 -7.60
C LEU A 122 1.98 -22.65 -7.71
N LEU A 123 0.71 -22.41 -7.35
CA LEU A 123 -0.36 -23.40 -7.40
C LEU A 123 -1.14 -23.38 -8.72
N ALA A 124 -0.89 -22.41 -9.60
CA ALA A 124 -1.65 -22.17 -10.82
C ALA A 124 -1.77 -23.41 -11.74
N THR A 125 -0.69 -24.19 -11.88
CA THR A 125 -0.66 -25.39 -12.73
C THR A 125 -1.26 -26.63 -12.07
N GLN A 126 -1.26 -26.67 -10.73
CA GLN A 126 -1.72 -27.83 -9.95
C GLN A 126 -3.22 -27.73 -9.66
N SER A 127 -3.71 -26.53 -9.34
CA SER A 127 -5.12 -26.27 -9.05
C SER A 127 -5.48 -24.83 -9.44
N PRO A 128 -5.97 -24.61 -10.67
CA PRO A 128 -6.37 -23.29 -11.14
C PRO A 128 -7.42 -22.62 -10.24
N THR A 129 -8.37 -23.41 -9.72
CA THR A 129 -9.42 -22.90 -8.81
C THR A 129 -8.84 -22.40 -7.50
N LEU A 130 -7.94 -23.16 -6.86
CA LEU A 130 -7.33 -22.75 -5.60
C LEU A 130 -6.44 -21.52 -5.81
N ALA A 131 -5.66 -21.50 -6.90
CA ALA A 131 -4.86 -20.35 -7.28
C ALA A 131 -5.74 -19.10 -7.44
N LEU A 132 -6.87 -19.20 -8.14
CA LEU A 132 -7.79 -18.09 -8.34
C LEU A 132 -8.39 -17.56 -7.02
N VAL A 133 -8.78 -18.46 -6.11
CA VAL A 133 -9.31 -18.09 -4.79
C VAL A 133 -8.25 -17.35 -3.97
N LEU A 134 -7.05 -17.91 -3.87
CA LEU A 134 -5.94 -17.28 -3.13
C LEU A 134 -5.56 -15.92 -3.72
N PHE A 135 -5.57 -15.82 -5.06
CA PHE A 135 -5.34 -14.57 -5.77
C PHE A 135 -6.34 -13.50 -5.35
N PHE A 136 -7.65 -13.77 -5.43
CA PHE A 136 -8.66 -12.76 -5.09
C PHE A 136 -8.65 -12.38 -3.62
N ILE A 137 -8.43 -13.34 -2.70
CA ILE A 137 -8.30 -13.05 -1.27
C ILE A 137 -7.10 -12.14 -1.03
N GLY A 138 -5.94 -12.45 -1.62
CA GLY A 138 -4.73 -11.64 -1.48
C GLY A 138 -4.85 -10.26 -2.10
N TYR A 139 -5.37 -10.18 -3.32
CA TYR A 139 -5.49 -8.95 -4.08
C TYR A 139 -6.54 -8.01 -3.48
N ALA A 140 -7.71 -8.54 -3.09
CA ALA A 140 -8.72 -7.76 -2.38
C ALA A 140 -8.25 -7.37 -0.97
N GLY A 141 -7.63 -8.29 -0.25
CA GLY A 141 -7.05 -8.03 1.08
C GLY A 141 -6.06 -6.89 1.03
N HIS A 142 -5.08 -6.96 0.11
CA HIS A 142 -4.10 -5.90 -0.12
C HIS A 142 -4.76 -4.56 -0.45
N GLY A 143 -5.63 -4.52 -1.47
CA GLY A 143 -6.25 -3.28 -1.92
C GLY A 143 -7.13 -2.63 -0.84
N LEU A 144 -8.04 -3.40 -0.23
CA LEU A 144 -8.91 -2.90 0.83
C LEU A 144 -8.10 -2.52 2.08
N GLY A 145 -7.08 -3.31 2.43
CA GLY A 145 -6.21 -3.03 3.55
C GLY A 145 -5.39 -1.76 3.40
N ALA A 146 -4.94 -1.47 2.19
CA ALA A 146 -4.31 -0.20 1.84
C ALA A 146 -5.30 0.97 2.04
N GLY A 147 -6.54 0.83 1.57
CA GLY A 147 -7.59 1.83 1.77
C GLY A 147 -7.94 2.06 3.25
N VAL A 148 -7.90 1.02 4.08
CA VAL A 148 -8.17 1.13 5.54
C VAL A 148 -7.17 2.06 6.21
N ILE A 149 -5.89 1.97 5.83
CA ILE A 149 -4.81 2.75 6.44
C ILE A 149 -4.48 4.06 5.68
N ALA A 150 -5.07 4.27 4.50
CA ALA A 150 -4.73 5.37 3.59
C ALA A 150 -4.77 6.74 4.26
N THR A 151 -5.84 7.04 5.00
CA THR A 151 -6.02 8.33 5.69
C THR A 151 -4.98 8.56 6.79
N ALA A 152 -4.55 7.49 7.47
CA ALA A 152 -3.50 7.57 8.49
C ALA A 152 -2.13 7.82 7.85
N TRP A 153 -1.84 7.17 6.72
CA TRP A 153 -0.63 7.41 5.96
C TRP A 153 -0.57 8.83 5.39
N GLN A 154 -1.66 9.33 4.80
CA GLN A 154 -1.76 10.70 4.29
C GLN A 154 -1.51 11.74 5.39
N ASP A 155 -2.15 11.59 6.56
CA ASP A 155 -1.94 12.51 7.69
C ASP A 155 -0.52 12.39 8.28
N MET A 156 0.05 11.19 8.32
CA MET A 156 1.43 10.98 8.75
C MET A 156 2.42 11.69 7.81
N ILE A 157 2.28 11.52 6.50
CA ILE A 157 3.13 12.19 5.50
C ILE A 157 2.98 13.71 5.62
N ALA A 158 1.75 14.21 5.81
CA ALA A 158 1.54 15.63 6.05
C ALA A 158 2.35 16.13 7.27
N ARG A 159 2.32 15.40 8.38
CA ARG A 159 3.07 15.78 9.59
C ARG A 159 4.59 15.62 9.45
N CYS A 160 5.07 14.68 8.63
CA CYS A 160 6.50 14.40 8.47
C CYS A 160 7.24 15.38 7.53
N PHE A 161 6.52 16.08 6.66
CA PHE A 161 7.12 16.89 5.61
C PHE A 161 6.57 18.32 5.62
N PRO A 162 7.45 19.34 5.59
CA PRO A 162 7.06 20.74 5.40
C PRO A 162 6.23 20.94 4.12
N VAL A 163 5.24 21.84 4.17
CA VAL A 163 4.26 22.04 3.09
C VAL A 163 4.95 22.37 1.75
N ASP A 164 6.00 23.19 1.78
CA ASP A 164 6.83 23.60 0.64
C ASP A 164 7.65 22.44 0.03
N ARG A 165 7.89 21.36 0.78
CA ARG A 165 8.71 20.21 0.34
C ARG A 165 7.93 18.92 0.11
N ARG A 166 6.65 18.86 0.48
CA ARG A 166 5.79 17.66 0.26
C ARG A 166 5.71 17.27 -1.20
N GLY A 167 5.53 18.25 -2.10
CA GLY A 167 5.47 18.00 -3.54
C GLY A 167 6.77 17.41 -4.08
N ARG A 168 7.92 17.92 -3.61
CA ARG A 168 9.24 17.38 -3.96
C ARG A 168 9.41 15.93 -3.48
N PHE A 169 8.96 15.61 -2.27
CA PHE A 169 8.97 14.25 -1.75
C PHE A 169 8.17 13.29 -2.65
N PHE A 170 6.92 13.62 -2.97
CA PHE A 170 6.10 12.78 -3.85
C PHE A 170 6.66 12.68 -5.27
N GLY A 171 7.14 13.78 -5.84
CA GLY A 171 7.73 13.80 -7.17
C GLY A 171 8.95 12.89 -7.28
N ILE A 172 9.91 13.02 -6.35
CA ILE A 172 11.12 12.19 -6.35
C ILE A 172 10.75 10.73 -6.09
N SER A 173 9.88 10.45 -5.12
CA SER A 173 9.57 9.08 -4.73
C SER A 173 8.82 8.32 -5.81
N THR A 174 7.85 8.97 -6.46
CA THR A 174 7.15 8.40 -7.61
C THR A 174 8.09 8.23 -8.80
N PHE A 175 8.95 9.22 -9.11
CA PHE A 175 9.91 9.10 -10.20
C PHE A 175 10.85 7.91 -10.01
N VAL A 176 11.45 7.77 -8.82
CA VAL A 176 12.34 6.65 -8.49
C VAL A 176 11.58 5.33 -8.55
N GLY A 177 10.40 5.25 -7.90
CA GLY A 177 9.57 4.05 -7.88
C GLY A 177 9.14 3.58 -9.27
N SER A 178 8.61 4.50 -10.09
CA SER A 178 8.18 4.19 -11.45
C SER A 178 9.35 3.83 -12.36
N SER A 179 10.51 4.50 -12.23
CA SER A 179 11.70 4.17 -13.03
C SER A 179 12.21 2.76 -12.75
N VAL A 180 12.27 2.37 -11.47
CA VAL A 180 12.65 1.00 -11.11
C VAL A 180 11.57 0.00 -11.53
N GLY A 181 10.29 0.38 -11.46
CA GLY A 181 9.18 -0.43 -11.97
C GLY A 181 9.28 -0.72 -13.47
N ILE A 182 9.71 0.25 -14.29
CA ILE A 182 9.97 0.03 -15.73
C ILE A 182 11.09 -1.00 -15.93
N ALA A 183 12.19 -0.88 -15.18
CA ALA A 183 13.29 -1.84 -15.27
C ALA A 183 12.84 -3.26 -14.85
N ALA A 184 12.06 -3.36 -13.78
CA ALA A 184 11.49 -4.62 -13.30
C ALA A 184 10.52 -5.26 -14.30
N ALA A 185 9.66 -4.46 -14.93
CA ALA A 185 8.75 -4.92 -15.98
C ALA A 185 9.52 -5.41 -17.22
N THR A 186 10.57 -4.68 -17.63
CA THR A 186 11.43 -5.07 -18.76
C THR A 186 12.16 -6.39 -18.48
N PHE A 187 12.69 -6.55 -17.26
CA PHE A 187 13.31 -7.79 -16.82
C PHE A 187 12.32 -8.97 -16.81
N SER A 188 11.09 -8.73 -16.34
CA SER A 188 10.03 -9.74 -16.34
C SER A 188 9.63 -10.15 -17.75
N ALA A 189 9.55 -9.19 -18.69
CA ALA A 189 9.28 -9.48 -20.09
C ALA A 189 10.40 -10.31 -20.73
N TRP A 190 11.67 -10.02 -20.43
CA TRP A 190 12.82 -10.83 -20.86
C TRP A 190 12.78 -12.25 -20.31
N LEU A 191 12.41 -12.43 -19.03
CA LEU A 191 12.31 -13.74 -18.39
C LEU A 191 11.21 -14.63 -19.00
N LEU A 192 10.15 -14.02 -19.54
CA LEU A 192 8.99 -14.70 -20.12
C LEU A 192 9.11 -14.95 -21.64
N ALA A 193 10.13 -14.40 -22.30
CA ALA A 193 10.40 -14.57 -23.72
C ALA A 193 11.18 -15.86 -24.00
#